data_AF-A0A2I0IAT5-F1
#
_entry.id   AF-A0A2I0IAT5-F1
#
_cell.length_a   1.000
_cell.length_b   1.000
_cell.length_c   1.000
_cell.angle_alpha   90.00
_cell.angle_beta   90.00
_cell.angle_gamma   90.00
#
_symmetry.space_group_name_H-M   'P 1'
#
loop_
_entity.id
_entity.type
_entity.pdbx_description
1 polymer ?
#
loop_
_entity_poly.entity_id
_entity_poly.type
_entity_poly.pdbx_seq_one_letter_code
_entity_poly.pdbx_strand_id
1 'polypeptide(L)'
;MFRSTSGAAELEQFYPVRPECRNDVPKPRFKPRAGKTLSMRKWESAFSADGHLDIARVLRCIQRGGVHPAIKGVVWEFLLGCFDPDSTFDERDKIRQERR
;
A
#
# COMPACT_ATOMS: atom_id res chain seq x y z
N MET A 1 -12.36 6.49 -25.41
CA MET A 1 -11.94 5.70 -24.22
C MET A 1 -12.33 6.48 -22.97
N PHE A 2 -13.38 6.07 -22.27
CA PHE A 2 -13.82 6.73 -21.05
C PHE A 2 -12.81 6.43 -19.93
N ARG A 3 -12.24 7.49 -19.37
CA ARG A 3 -11.32 7.41 -18.24
C ARG A 3 -12.18 7.42 -16.97
N SER A 4 -12.38 6.26 -16.34
CA SER A 4 -13.13 6.22 -15.07
C SER A 4 -12.47 7.13 -14.04
N THR A 5 -13.16 8.22 -13.72
CA THR A 5 -12.81 9.21 -12.69
C THR A 5 -13.03 8.67 -11.27
N SER A 6 -13.72 7.54 -11.14
CA SER A 6 -14.20 6.96 -9.87
C SER A 6 -13.10 6.74 -8.83
N GLY A 7 -11.95 6.20 -9.21
CA GLY A 7 -10.93 5.90 -8.21
C GLY A 7 -9.91 7.01 -7.97
N ALA A 8 -10.04 8.18 -8.61
CA ALA A 8 -9.36 9.39 -8.14
C ALA A 8 -10.14 10.01 -6.97
N ALA A 9 -11.48 10.04 -7.08
CA ALA A 9 -12.39 10.47 -6.02
C ALA A 9 -12.29 9.57 -4.77
N GLU A 10 -12.12 8.26 -4.96
CA GLU A 10 -11.91 7.30 -3.86
C GLU A 10 -10.65 7.61 -3.04
N LEU A 11 -9.57 8.08 -3.67
CA LEU A 11 -8.32 8.41 -2.95
C LEU A 11 -8.42 9.70 -2.15
N GLU A 12 -9.21 10.68 -2.62
CA GLU A 12 -9.48 11.92 -1.88
C GLU A 12 -10.28 11.66 -0.59
N GLN A 13 -11.06 10.58 -0.52
CA GLN A 13 -11.74 10.16 0.70
C GLN A 13 -10.75 9.69 1.79
N PHE A 14 -9.67 9.00 1.39
CA PHE A 14 -8.68 8.49 2.35
C PHE A 14 -7.74 9.58 2.89
N TYR A 15 -7.42 10.58 2.06
CA TYR A 15 -6.50 11.66 2.42
C TYR A 15 -7.12 13.02 2.11
N PRO A 16 -8.13 13.46 2.88
CA PRO A 16 -8.77 14.73 2.66
C PRO A 16 -7.77 15.87 2.88
N VAL A 17 -7.74 16.79 1.92
CA VAL A 17 -7.01 18.05 2.09
C VAL A 17 -7.72 18.89 3.14
N ARG A 18 -6.94 19.39 4.12
CA ARG A 18 -7.43 20.35 5.11
C ARG A 18 -8.09 21.55 4.41
N PRO A 19 -9.32 21.96 4.78
CA PRO A 19 -10.05 23.03 4.10
C PRO A 19 -9.23 24.30 3.90
N GLU A 20 -8.46 24.70 4.91
CA GLU A 20 -7.58 25.86 4.94
C GLU A 20 -6.41 25.78 3.95
N CYS A 21 -6.03 24.59 3.48
CA CYS A 21 -4.91 24.40 2.55
C CYS A 21 -5.34 24.24 1.09
N ARG A 22 -6.65 24.20 0.78
CA ARG A 22 -7.17 23.85 -0.56
C ARG A 22 -6.61 24.70 -1.71
N ASN A 23 -6.33 25.98 -1.43
CA ASN A 23 -5.82 26.92 -2.44
C ASN A 23 -4.30 26.82 -2.65
N ASP A 24 -3.57 26.28 -1.67
CA ASP A 24 -2.11 26.25 -1.65
C ASP A 24 -1.53 24.84 -1.85
N VAL A 25 -2.36 23.82 -2.12
CA VAL A 25 -1.88 22.44 -2.32
C VAL A 25 -1.09 22.35 -3.62
N PRO A 26 0.22 22.01 -3.57
CA PRO A 26 0.99 21.78 -4.78
C PRO A 26 0.43 20.58 -5.54
N LYS A 27 0.30 20.71 -6.86
CA LYS A 27 -0.18 19.61 -7.70
C LYS A 27 0.81 18.43 -7.64
N PRO A 28 0.41 17.24 -7.14
CA PRO A 28 1.33 16.13 -6.98
C PRO A 28 1.76 15.58 -8.35
N ARG A 29 3.07 15.33 -8.50
CA ARG A 29 3.67 14.70 -9.69
C ARG A 29 3.26 13.24 -9.81
N PHE A 30 3.20 12.53 -8.68
CA PHE A 30 2.69 11.16 -8.61
C PHE A 30 1.18 11.18 -8.37
N LYS A 31 0.43 10.55 -9.27
CA LYS A 31 -1.01 10.34 -9.11
C LYS A 31 -1.26 8.84 -9.09
N PRO A 32 -1.60 8.24 -7.94
CA PRO A 32 -1.99 6.84 -7.91
C PRO A 32 -3.15 6.65 -8.88
N ARG A 33 -3.04 5.65 -9.75
CA ARG A 33 -4.09 5.36 -10.72
C ARG A 33 -4.92 4.22 -10.15
N ALA A 34 -6.21 4.48 -9.98
CA ALA A 34 -7.17 3.45 -9.61
C ALA A 34 -7.04 2.21 -10.51
N GLY A 35 -7.09 1.03 -9.91
CA GLY A 35 -6.86 -0.24 -10.58
C GLY A 35 -5.40 -0.57 -10.91
N LYS A 36 -4.45 0.36 -10.67
CA LYS A 36 -3.00 0.11 -10.85
C LYS A 36 -2.22 0.05 -9.54
N THR A 37 -2.79 0.52 -8.44
CA THR A 37 -2.21 0.37 -7.10
C THR A 37 -2.11 -1.10 -6.70
N LEU A 38 -1.23 -1.40 -5.72
CA LEU A 38 -1.24 -2.68 -5.03
C LEU A 38 -2.56 -2.82 -4.27
N SER A 39 -3.42 -3.74 -4.70
CA SER A 39 -4.69 -4.08 -4.04
C SER A 39 -4.48 -5.15 -2.97
N MET A 40 -5.44 -5.29 -2.05
CA MET A 40 -5.43 -6.35 -1.03
C MET A 40 -5.27 -7.74 -1.65
N ARG A 41 -6.05 -8.05 -2.69
CA ARG A 41 -5.92 -9.32 -3.41
C ARG A 41 -4.51 -9.58 -3.97
N LYS A 42 -3.88 -8.56 -4.57
CA LYS A 42 -2.51 -8.70 -5.10
C LYS A 42 -1.50 -8.88 -3.97
N TRP A 43 -1.69 -8.16 -2.87
CA TRP A 43 -0.89 -8.27 -1.66
C TRP A 43 -0.94 -9.67 -1.06
N GLU A 44 -2.13 -10.22 -0.84
CA GLU A 44 -2.31 -11.59 -0.33
C GLU A 44 -1.69 -12.63 -1.26
N SER A 45 -1.85 -12.49 -2.58
CA SER A 45 -1.27 -13.40 -3.57
C SER A 45 0.26 -13.33 -3.69
N ALA A 46 0.91 -12.37 -3.02
CA ALA A 46 2.37 -12.24 -3.02
C ALA A 46 3.02 -13.07 -1.91
N PHE A 47 2.24 -13.62 -0.99
CA PHE A 47 2.74 -14.49 0.07
C PHE A 47 2.77 -15.95 -0.37
N SER A 48 3.76 -16.70 0.12
CA SER A 48 3.75 -18.17 0.12
C SER A 48 2.78 -18.70 1.19
N ALA A 49 2.58 -20.02 1.22
CA ALA A 49 1.65 -20.67 2.15
C ALA A 49 2.06 -20.52 3.64
N ASP A 50 3.37 -20.48 3.91
CA ASP A 50 3.99 -20.25 5.22
C ASP A 50 4.24 -18.76 5.53
N GLY A 51 4.04 -17.88 4.55
CA GLY A 51 4.01 -16.43 4.76
C GLY A 51 5.27 -15.67 4.34
N HIS A 52 6.19 -16.26 3.58
CA HIS A 52 7.27 -15.51 2.93
C HIS A 52 6.70 -14.58 1.84
N LEU A 53 7.22 -13.37 1.74
CA LEU A 53 6.75 -12.35 0.82
C LEU A 53 7.63 -12.27 -0.43
N ASP A 54 7.05 -12.42 -1.63
CA ASP A 54 7.72 -12.03 -2.88
C ASP A 54 7.81 -10.49 -2.98
N ILE A 55 8.77 -9.93 -2.23
CA ILE A 55 8.96 -8.49 -2.10
C ILE A 55 9.34 -7.85 -3.44
N ALA A 56 10.06 -8.56 -4.30
CA ALA A 56 10.44 -8.07 -5.61
C ALA A 56 9.20 -7.83 -6.49
N ARG A 57 8.22 -8.74 -6.47
CA ARG A 57 6.94 -8.57 -7.17
C ARG A 57 6.12 -7.41 -6.60
N VAL A 58 6.07 -7.29 -5.29
CA VAL A 58 5.38 -6.19 -4.60
C VAL A 58 5.99 -4.85 -4.98
N LEU A 59 7.31 -4.70 -4.86
CA LEU A 59 8.02 -3.45 -5.16
C LEU A 59 7.79 -2.98 -6.60
N ARG A 60 7.78 -3.89 -7.59
CA ARG A 60 7.44 -3.55 -8.98
C ARG A 60 6.04 -2.94 -9.11
N CYS A 61 5.06 -3.46 -8.37
CA CYS A 61 3.71 -2.91 -8.37
C CYS A 61 3.67 -1.53 -7.71
N ILE A 62 4.35 -1.38 -6.57
CA ILE A 62 4.39 -0.13 -5.79
C ILE A 62 5.09 0.98 -6.57
N GLN A 63 6.24 0.72 -7.18
CA GLN A 63 6.99 1.71 -7.96
C GLN A 63 6.17 2.27 -9.13
N ARG A 64 5.32 1.44 -9.76
CA ARG A 64 4.52 1.84 -10.93
C ARG A 64 3.17 2.45 -10.56
N GLY A 65 2.53 1.94 -9.51
CA GLY A 65 1.13 2.23 -9.20
C GLY A 65 0.87 2.78 -7.81
N GLY A 66 1.83 2.63 -6.89
CA GLY A 66 1.67 2.95 -5.48
C GLY A 66 0.91 1.86 -4.70
N VAL A 67 0.68 2.12 -3.42
CA VAL A 67 -0.07 1.25 -2.51
C VAL A 67 -1.50 1.76 -2.36
N HIS A 68 -2.48 0.86 -2.35
CA HIS A 68 -3.85 1.27 -2.06
C HIS A 68 -3.98 1.68 -0.58
N PRO A 69 -4.64 2.81 -0.24
CA PRO A 69 -4.69 3.33 1.13
C PRO A 69 -5.17 2.30 2.17
N ALA A 70 -6.18 1.50 1.83
CA ALA A 70 -6.76 0.48 2.70
C ALA A 70 -5.77 -0.59 3.22
N ILE A 71 -4.65 -0.82 2.53
CA ILE A 71 -3.63 -1.81 2.94
C ILE A 71 -2.29 -1.18 3.31
N LYS A 72 -2.21 0.16 3.32
CA LYS A 72 -0.94 0.87 3.51
C LYS A 72 -0.25 0.48 4.81
N GLY A 73 -1.00 0.32 5.90
CA GLY A 73 -0.46 -0.05 7.22
C GLY A 73 0.33 -1.35 7.19
N VAL A 74 -0.27 -2.43 6.67
CA VAL A 74 0.39 -3.75 6.64
C VAL A 74 1.55 -3.81 5.65
N VAL A 75 1.45 -3.11 4.51
CA VAL A 75 2.54 -3.06 3.52
C VAL A 75 3.75 -2.31 4.07
N TRP A 76 3.52 -1.25 4.85
CA TRP A 76 4.59 -0.44 5.44
C TRP A 76 5.42 -1.19 6.48
N GLU A 77 4.86 -2.20 7.16
CA GLU A 77 5.63 -3.04 8.07
C GLU A 77 6.83 -3.70 7.35
N PHE A 78 6.67 -4.08 6.08
CA PHE A 78 7.76 -4.64 5.28
C PHE A 78 8.65 -3.56 4.68
N LEU A 79 8.08 -2.48 4.12
CA LEU A 79 8.87 -1.42 3.47
C LEU A 79 9.79 -0.67 4.44
N LEU A 80 9.43 -0.60 5.72
CA LEU A 80 10.22 0.02 6.77
C LEU A 80 11.18 -0.95 7.46
N GLY A 81 11.22 -2.22 7.01
CA GLY A 81 12.09 -3.25 7.60
C GLY A 81 11.64 -3.73 8.97
N CYS A 82 10.39 -3.45 9.39
CA CYS A 82 9.87 -3.98 10.65
C CYS A 82 9.69 -5.49 10.59
N PHE A 83 9.50 -6.05 9.39
CA PHE A 83 9.50 -7.47 9.09
C PHE A 83 10.42 -7.78 7.92
N ASP A 84 11.11 -8.91 8.01
CA ASP A 84 11.88 -9.46 6.91
C ASP A 84 10.93 -10.10 5.87
N PRO A 85 11.09 -9.85 4.55
CA PRO A 85 10.33 -10.57 3.52
C PRO A 85 10.42 -12.10 3.63
N ASP A 86 11.54 -12.64 4.08
CA ASP A 86 11.76 -14.07 4.28
C ASP A 86 11.34 -14.56 5.68
N SER A 87 10.67 -13.72 6.47
CA SER A 87 9.99 -14.19 7.69
C SER A 87 8.70 -14.98 7.38
N THR A 88 8.38 -15.92 8.24
CA THR A 88 7.10 -16.63 8.26
C THR A 88 6.00 -15.82 8.93
N PHE A 89 4.74 -16.27 8.82
CA PHE A 89 3.64 -15.66 9.56
C PHE A 89 3.86 -15.73 11.09
N ASP A 90 4.26 -16.88 11.61
CA ASP A 90 4.42 -17.12 13.05
C ASP A 90 5.54 -16.27 13.66
N GLU A 91 6.65 -16.11 12.94
CA GLU A 91 7.75 -15.23 13.38
C GLU A 91 7.29 -13.78 13.49
N ARG A 92 6.52 -13.29 12.50
CA ARG A 92 5.97 -11.93 12.56
C ARG A 92 4.93 -11.78 13.64
N ASP A 93 4.14 -12.81 13.93
CA ASP A 93 3.16 -12.75 15.01
C ASP A 93 3.85 -12.61 16.37
N LYS A 94 4.94 -13.35 16.60
CA LYS A 94 5.78 -13.18 17.81
C LYS A 94 6.29 -11.74 17.95
N ILE A 95 6.87 -11.18 16.88
CA ILE A 95 7.34 -9.78 16.88
C ILE A 95 6.19 -8.80 17.20
N ARG A 96 4.97 -9.07 16.73
CA ARG A 96 3.79 -8.24 17.05
C ARG A 96 3.38 -8.34 18.52
N GLN A 97 3.46 -9.52 19.11
CA GLN A 97 3.15 -9.69 20.53
C GLN A 97 4.18 -9.00 21.42
N GLU A 98 5.46 -9.06 21.06
CA GLU A 98 6.54 -8.41 21.83
C GLU A 98 6.45 -6.87 21.86
N ARG A 99 5.80 -6.25 20.87
CA ARG A 99 5.61 -4.80 20.79
C ARG A 99 4.38 -4.30 21.56
N ARG A 100 3.47 -5.18 21.98
CA ARG A 100 2.23 -4.83 22.69
C ARG A 100 2.41 -4.90 24.19
#